data_AF-A0A1Y2IN77-F1
#
_entry.id   AF-A0A1Y2IN77-F1
#
_cell.length_a   1.000
_cell.length_b   1.000
_cell.length_c   1.000
_cell.angle_alpha   90.00
_cell.angle_beta   90.00
_cell.angle_gamma   90.00
#
_symmetry.space_group_name_H-M   'P 1'
#
loop_
_entity.id
_entity.type
_entity.pdbx_description
1 polymer ?
#
loop_
_entity_poly.entity_id
_entity_poly.type
_entity_poly.pdbx_seq_one_letter_code
_entity_poly.pdbx_strand_id
1 'polypeptide(L)' 'TARFFAFIDGLLDQMQPYPAPNSVIVMDNARIHKAPEIVELIESRGMRVEFLPTYSPDFNPIEQAFSVIKAYVKR' A
#
# COMPACT_ATOMS: atom_id res chain seq x y z
N THR A 1 0.03 -6.04 13.17
CA THR A 1 0.27 -7.03 12.09
C THR A 1 -1.00 -7.71 11.64
N ALA A 2 -1.72 -8.45 12.51
CA ALA A 2 -2.96 -9.17 12.11
C ALA A 2 -4.04 -8.30 11.43
N ARG A 3 -4.35 -7.11 11.97
CA ARG A 3 -5.33 -6.19 11.35
C ARG A 3 -4.87 -5.67 9.98
N PHE A 4 -3.57 -5.42 9.82
CA PHE A 4 -3.01 -4.96 8.56
C PHE A 4 -3.02 -6.08 7.52
N PHE A 5 -2.68 -7.30 7.93
CA PHE A 5 -2.78 -8.50 7.09
C PHE A 5 -4.20 -8.69 6.55
N ALA A 6 -5.21 -8.68 7.43
CA ALA A 6 -6.61 -8.83 7.01
C ALA A 6 -7.08 -7.70 6.08
N PHE A 7 -6.58 -6.48 6.30
CA PHE A 7 -6.84 -5.36 5.39
C PHE A 7 -6.23 -5.59 4.01
N ILE A 8 -4.97 -6.03 3.94
CA ILE A 8 -4.31 -6.35 2.67
C ILE A 8 -5.06 -7.48 1.98
N ASP A 9 -5.34 -8.60 2.65
CA ASP A 9 -6.04 -9.74 2.04
C ASP A 9 -7.37 -9.33 1.40
N GLY A 10 -8.19 -8.55 2.10
CA GLY A 10 -9.44 -8.02 1.53
C GLY A 10 -9.24 -7.01 0.40
N LEU A 11 -8.17 -6.20 0.43
CA LEU A 11 -7.81 -5.29 -0.67
C LEU A 11 -7.48 -6.10 -1.94
N LEU A 12 -6.75 -7.21 -1.79
CA LEU A 12 -6.29 -8.03 -2.91
C LEU A 12 -7.45 -8.67 -3.70
N ASP A 13 -8.64 -8.79 -3.11
CA ASP A 13 -9.86 -9.25 -3.80
C ASP A 13 -10.34 -8.29 -4.88
N GLN A 14 -9.91 -7.02 -4.83
CA GLN A 14 -10.26 -5.99 -5.80
C GLN A 14 -9.13 -5.72 -6.81
N MET A 15 -8.07 -6.52 -6.78
CA MET A 15 -6.88 -6.36 -7.61
C MET A 15 -6.82 -7.43 -8.71
N GLN A 16 -5.89 -7.24 -9.65
CA GLN A 16 -5.63 -8.18 -10.74
C GLN A 16 -4.15 -8.61 -10.72
N PRO A 17 -3.81 -9.81 -11.22
CA PRO A 17 -2.41 -10.21 -11.37
C PRO A 17 -1.65 -9.29 -12.32
N TYR A 18 -0.36 -9.07 -12.05
CA TYR A 18 0.51 -8.27 -12.92
C TYR A 18 0.71 -8.96 -14.28
N PRO A 19 0.65 -8.25 -15.43
CA PRO A 19 0.69 -6.79 -15.62
C PRO A 19 -0.68 -6.13 -15.89
N ALA A 20 -1.79 -6.70 -15.44
CA ALA A 20 -3.11 -6.12 -15.65
C ALA A 20 -3.27 -4.75 -14.92
N PRO A 21 -4.31 -3.95 -15.22
CA PRO A 21 -4.63 -2.78 -14.41
C PRO A 21 -4.83 -3.13 -12.93
N ASN A 22 -4.47 -2.24 -12.00
CA ASN A 22 -4.57 -2.47 -10.56
C ASN A 22 -3.85 -3.73 -10.07
N SER A 23 -2.60 -3.91 -10.49
CA SER A 23 -1.78 -5.09 -10.17
C SER A 23 -0.51 -4.82 -9.39
N VAL A 24 -0.21 -3.55 -9.10
CA VAL A 24 0.97 -3.13 -8.35
C VAL A 24 0.53 -2.40 -7.08
N ILE A 25 1.03 -2.84 -5.94
CA ILE A 25 0.85 -2.15 -4.66
C ILE A 25 2.12 -1.37 -4.35
N VAL A 26 1.98 -0.07 -4.15
CA VAL A 26 3.08 0.80 -3.74
C VAL A 26 2.93 1.10 -2.25
N MET A 27 3.97 0.82 -1.47
CA MET A 27 3.99 1.04 -0.02
C MET A 27 5.12 1.98 0.41
N ASP A 28 4.92 2.73 1.49
CA ASP A 28 6.00 3.49 2.13
C ASP A 28 6.94 2.56 2.94
N ASN A 29 7.91 3.16 3.63
CA ASN A 29 8.93 2.42 4.37
C ASN A 29 8.53 2.02 5.81
N ALA A 30 7.24 2.10 6.19
CA ALA A 30 6.80 1.66 7.51
C ALA A 30 7.17 0.19 7.74
N ARG A 31 7.68 -0.13 8.94
CA ARG A 31 8.17 -1.49 9.27
C ARG A 31 7.14 -2.58 9.00
N ILE A 32 5.86 -2.30 9.23
CA ILE A 32 4.76 -3.24 9.02
C ILE A 32 4.49 -3.56 7.54
N HIS A 33 4.89 -2.68 6.61
CA HIS A 33 4.73 -2.89 5.17
C HIS A 33 5.77 -3.87 4.61
N LYS A 34 6.91 -3.98 5.29
CA LYS A 34 8.02 -4.88 4.92
C LYS A 34 7.97 -6.22 5.64
N ALA A 35 6.87 -6.53 6.32
CA ALA A 35 6.69 -7.81 6.97
C ALA A 35 6.68 -8.92 5.90
N PRO A 36 7.53 -9.97 6.01
CA PRO A 36 7.62 -11.01 4.98
C PRO A 36 6.27 -11.65 4.65
N GLU A 37 5.42 -11.88 5.66
CA GLU A 37 4.10 -12.46 5.46
C GLU A 37 3.16 -11.59 4.61
N ILE A 38 3.36 -10.27 4.59
CA ILE A 38 2.59 -9.35 3.75
C ILE A 38 3.08 -9.42 2.30
N VAL A 39 4.40 -9.43 2.10
CA VAL A 39 5.00 -9.53 0.77
C VAL A 39 4.61 -10.86 0.11
N GLU A 40 4.74 -11.97 0.84
CA GLU A 40 4.36 -13.30 0.38
C GLU A 40 2.86 -13.40 0.04
N LEU A 41 1.98 -12.80 0.85
CA LEU A 41 0.54 -12.74 0.57
C LEU A 41 0.24 -12.04 -0.77
N ILE A 42 0.90 -10.91 -1.03
CA ILE A 42 0.69 -10.12 -2.25
C ILE A 42 1.20 -10.87 -3.47
N GLU A 43 2.45 -11.36 -3.41
CA GLU A 43 3.11 -12.02 -4.54
C GLU A 43 2.48 -13.39 -4.86
N SER A 44 2.05 -14.14 -3.86
CA SER A 44 1.36 -15.43 -4.07
C SER A 44 0.02 -15.30 -4.79
N ARG A 45 -0.62 -14.13 -4.74
CA ARG A 45 -1.83 -13.81 -5.50
C ARG A 45 -1.54 -13.21 -6.88
N GLY A 46 -0.26 -13.08 -7.26
CA GLY A 46 0.19 -12.61 -8.57
C GLY A 46 0.32 -11.09 -8.70
N MET A 47 0.17 -10.34 -7.61
CA MET A 47 0.39 -8.90 -7.59
C MET A 47 1.87 -8.59 -7.32
N ARG A 48 2.31 -7.42 -7.76
CA ARG A 48 3.66 -6.91 -7.49
C ARG A 48 3.61 -5.92 -6.34
N VAL A 49 4.57 -5.99 -5.41
CA VAL A 49 4.77 -4.97 -4.39
C VAL A 49 6.00 -4.13 -4.70
N GLU A 50 5.88 -2.81 -4.54
CA GLU A 50 6.96 -1.84 -4.72
C GLU A 50 7.04 -0.93 -3.49
N PHE A 51 8.25 -0.56 -3.10
CA PHE A 51 8.48 0.34 -1.96
C PHE A 51 8.99 1.69 -2.43
N LEU A 52 8.46 2.76 -1.84
CA LEU A 52 8.96 4.10 -2.10
C LEU A 52 10.43 4.24 -1.67
N PRO A 53 11.24 5.06 -2.35
CA PRO A 53 12.57 5.42 -1.88
C PRO A 53 12.51 6.09 -0.50
N THR A 54 13.54 5.87 0.32
CA THR A 54 13.62 6.47 1.66
C THR A 54 13.62 7.99 1.57
N TYR A 55 12.86 8.65 2.45
CA TYR A 55 12.72 10.11 2.51
C TYR A 55 12.21 10.77 1.22
N SER A 56 11.39 10.06 0.44
CA SER A 56 10.73 10.64 -0.74
C SER A 56 9.21 10.78 -0.55
N PRO A 57 8.76 11.63 0.40
CA PRO A 57 7.33 11.85 0.64
C PRO A 57 6.63 12.44 -0.59
N ASP A 58 7.36 13.14 -1.47
CA ASP A 58 6.85 13.70 -2.72
C ASP A 58 6.34 12.63 -3.70
N PHE A 59 6.78 11.37 -3.55
CA PHE A 59 6.30 10.24 -4.34
C PHE A 59 5.12 9.50 -3.70
N ASN A 60 4.61 9.96 -2.55
CA ASN A 60 3.43 9.39 -1.93
C ASN A 60 2.18 10.22 -2.26
N PRO A 61 1.42 9.91 -3.33
CA PRO A 61 0.25 10.69 -3.74
C PRO A 61 -0.85 10.77 -2.67
N ILE A 62 -0.86 9.82 -1.72
CA ILE A 62 -1.77 9.83 -0.58
C ILE A 62 -1.52 11.03 0.35
N GLU A 63 -0.31 11.58 0.42
CA GLU A 63 -0.02 12.75 1.26
C GLU A 63 -0.80 13.99 0.82
N GLN A 64 -1.00 14.17 -0.50
CA GLN A 64 -1.81 15.27 -1.02
C GLN A 64 -3.27 15.13 -0.59
N ALA A 65 -3.84 13.93 -0.69
CA ALA A 65 -5.20 13.65 -0.23
C ALA A 65 -5.34 13.86 1.29
N PHE A 66 -4.37 13.38 2.08
CA PHE A 66 -4.37 13.60 3.53
C PHE A 66 -4.24 15.07 3.91
N SER A 67 -3.50 15.88 3.15
CA SER A 67 -3.42 17.32 3.39
C SER A 67 -4.80 17.98 3.34
N VAL A 68 -5.62 17.63 2.33
CA VAL A 68 -7.00 18.13 2.20
C VAL A 68 -7.87 17.67 3.38
N ILE A 69 -7.82 16.38 3.72
CA ILE A 69 -8.60 15.82 4.83
C ILE A 69 -8.21 16.48 6.16
N LYS A 70 -6.90 16.62 6.44
CA LYS A 70 -6.40 17.28 7.65
C LYS A 70 -6.84 18.74 7.73
N ALA A 71 -6.84 19.46 6.62
CA ALA A 71 -7.30 20.85 6.56
C ALA A 71 -8.81 20.99 6.81
N TYR A 72 -9.60 19.99 6.40
CA TYR A 72 -11.03 19.93 6.69
C TYR A 72 -11.32 19.63 8.17
N VAL A 73 -10.62 18.66 8.76
CA VAL A 73 -10.81 18.23 10.16
C VAL A 73 -10.32 19.26 11.19
N LYS A 74 -9.36 20.12 10.82
CA LYS A 74 -8.85 21.20 11.71
C LYS A 74 -9.83 22.35 11.94
N ARG A 75 -11.00 22.34 11.29
CA ARG A 75 -12.06 23.35 11.46
C ARG A 75 -13.04 22.91 12.53
#